data_AF-A0A3S4RXB6-F1
#
_entry.id   AF-A0A3S4RXB6-F1
#
_cell.length_a   1.000
_cell.length_b   1.000
_cell.length_c   1.000
_cell.angle_alpha   90.00
_cell.angle_beta   90.00
_cell.angle_gamma   90.00
#
_symmetry.space_group_name_H-M   'P 1'
#
loop_
_entity.id
_entity.type
_entity.pdbx_description
1 polymer ?
#
loop_
_entity_poly.entity_id
_entity_poly.type
_entity_poly.pdbx_seq_one_letter_code
_entity_poly.pdbx_strand_id
1 'polypeptide(L)'
;MRRMWRGVLGSGVRGLVAVGVVVAAAGCGVLAGDEASPTPYASWTREPRPLEALAEEVVCGVFSKNDLAQHLGYQASYYRLRTSPAGQLRGDWYLCLVEPFESGNLGTITVNYSLFDDIWVPEGDPDLRFDGISAAYPGEAQPLVFGTVEGEGWVWVDYRTAYVAWRYPTGYVLTASMETATAPTAEQIAGFQAVMEPALGQIPGLAGGPAQAEEVSAPTGVPTPSSTGSSESTPTP
;
A
#
# COMPACT_ATOMS: atom_id res chain seq x y z
N MET A 1 -61.24 -20.70 -23.08
CA MET A 1 -61.34 -21.04 -24.52
C MET A 1 -60.22 -22.00 -24.87
N ARG A 2 -60.58 -23.14 -25.47
CA ARG A 2 -59.71 -24.28 -25.80
C ARG A 2 -58.94 -23.98 -27.10
N ARG A 3 -57.65 -24.35 -27.17
CA ARG A 3 -57.05 -24.98 -28.36
C ARG A 3 -56.05 -26.04 -27.92
N MET A 4 -56.45 -27.30 -28.11
CA MET A 4 -55.60 -28.47 -28.27
C MET A 4 -55.08 -28.52 -29.71
N TRP A 5 -53.88 -29.08 -29.91
CA TRP A 5 -53.56 -30.26 -30.77
C TRP A 5 -52.04 -30.49 -30.69
N ARG A 6 -51.58 -31.62 -30.10
CA ARG A 6 -51.10 -32.87 -30.77
C ARG A 6 -49.93 -32.57 -31.75
N GLY A 7 -48.70 -33.06 -31.62
CA GLY A 7 -48.14 -34.26 -30.97
C GLY A 7 -47.50 -35.13 -32.06
N VAL A 8 -46.24 -35.57 -31.92
CA VAL A 8 -45.68 -36.78 -32.58
C VAL A 8 -44.53 -37.33 -31.72
N LEU A 9 -44.63 -38.65 -31.47
CA LEU A 9 -43.64 -39.52 -30.84
C LEU A 9 -42.56 -39.93 -31.84
N GLY A 10 -41.37 -40.28 -31.34
CA GLY A 10 -40.37 -41.04 -32.08
C GLY A 10 -39.38 -41.72 -31.13
N SER A 11 -39.56 -43.03 -30.93
CA SER A 11 -38.84 -43.89 -30.00
C SER A 11 -37.72 -44.69 -30.70
N GLY A 12 -36.66 -45.03 -29.96
CA GLY A 12 -35.71 -46.13 -30.25
C GLY A 12 -34.51 -45.73 -31.13
N VAL A 13 -33.32 -46.32 -31.05
CA VAL A 13 -32.88 -47.62 -30.53
C VAL A 13 -31.38 -47.56 -30.18
N ARG A 14 -31.04 -48.23 -29.08
CA ARG A 14 -29.81 -48.93 -28.68
C ARG A 14 -28.59 -48.90 -29.62
N GLY A 15 -27.44 -48.53 -29.06
CA GLY A 15 -26.11 -48.89 -29.57
C GLY A 15 -25.11 -48.95 -28.42
N LEU A 16 -24.93 -50.15 -27.86
CA LEU A 16 -23.91 -50.49 -26.87
C LEU A 16 -22.73 -51.08 -27.66
N VAL A 17 -21.56 -50.43 -27.65
CA VAL A 17 -20.30 -51.07 -28.07
C VAL A 17 -19.25 -50.74 -27.04
N ALA A 18 -18.67 -51.81 -26.49
CA ALA A 18 -17.68 -51.80 -25.44
C ALA A 18 -16.30 -52.12 -26.01
N VAL A 19 -15.29 -51.64 -25.27
CA VAL A 19 -13.89 -52.11 -25.17
C VAL A 19 -12.92 -51.74 -26.30
N GLY A 20 -11.92 -50.96 -25.91
CA GLY A 20 -10.62 -50.82 -26.58
C GLY A 20 -9.67 -49.99 -25.72
N VAL A 21 -9.03 -50.62 -24.72
CA VAL A 21 -8.00 -50.00 -23.85
C VAL A 21 -6.61 -50.31 -24.43
N VAL A 22 -5.89 -49.23 -24.81
CA VAL A 22 -4.45 -48.88 -24.66
C VAL A 22 -3.43 -49.90 -25.22
N VAL A 23 -2.43 -49.54 -26.04
CA VAL A 23 -1.19 -48.80 -25.70
C VAL A 23 -0.55 -48.29 -27.01
N ALA A 24 -0.12 -47.03 -27.04
CA ALA A 24 0.96 -46.57 -27.92
C ALA A 24 1.91 -45.68 -27.11
N ALA A 25 3.04 -46.26 -26.71
CA ALA A 25 4.17 -45.58 -26.11
C ALA A 25 5.14 -45.12 -27.21
N ALA A 26 5.34 -43.80 -27.32
CA ALA A 26 6.48 -43.09 -27.90
C ALA A 26 6.13 -41.60 -27.72
N GLY A 27 6.80 -40.80 -26.91
CA GLY A 27 8.24 -40.61 -26.77
C GLY A 27 8.52 -39.13 -27.05
N CYS A 28 9.31 -38.50 -26.18
CA CYS A 28 9.84 -37.12 -26.25
C CYS A 28 8.87 -35.97 -25.96
N GLY A 29 9.04 -35.41 -24.77
CA GLY A 29 8.49 -34.13 -24.36
C GLY A 29 8.75 -33.92 -22.88
N VAL A 30 10.00 -33.67 -22.51
CA VAL A 30 10.34 -33.10 -21.20
C VAL A 30 9.71 -31.71 -21.18
N LEU A 31 8.48 -31.61 -20.69
CA LEU A 31 7.94 -30.35 -20.21
C LEU A 31 8.43 -30.21 -18.77
N ALA A 32 9.67 -29.72 -18.66
CA ALA A 32 10.04 -28.89 -17.52
C ALA A 32 9.19 -27.62 -17.62
N GLY A 33 7.91 -27.74 -17.25
CA GLY A 33 7.08 -26.61 -16.88
C GLY A 33 7.35 -26.35 -15.42
N ASP A 34 8.43 -25.63 -15.15
CA ASP A 34 8.55 -24.84 -13.93
C ASP A 34 7.48 -23.74 -14.02
N GLU A 35 6.22 -24.13 -13.88
CA GLU A 35 5.15 -23.20 -13.54
C GLU A 35 5.37 -22.88 -12.06
N ALA A 36 6.33 -21.97 -11.82
CA ALA A 36 6.32 -21.14 -10.65
C ALA A 36 4.95 -20.45 -10.64
N SER A 37 3.99 -21.11 -10.00
CA SER A 37 2.68 -20.56 -9.70
C SER A 37 2.94 -19.16 -9.16
N PRO A 38 2.41 -18.09 -9.78
CA PRO A 38 2.70 -16.74 -9.34
C PRO A 38 2.23 -16.67 -7.89
N THR A 39 3.18 -16.65 -6.95
CA THR A 39 2.84 -16.55 -5.55
C THR A 39 2.09 -15.23 -5.40
N PRO A 40 0.80 -15.25 -5.01
CA PRO A 40 0.00 -14.03 -4.93
C PRO A 40 0.47 -13.09 -3.81
N TYR A 41 1.54 -13.47 -3.10
CA TYR A 41 2.16 -12.73 -2.04
C TYR A 41 3.67 -12.67 -2.28
N ALA A 42 4.21 -11.46 -2.32
CA ALA A 42 5.64 -11.26 -2.22
C ALA A 42 6.14 -11.65 -0.83
N SER A 43 7.29 -12.32 -0.78
CA SER A 43 8.05 -12.49 0.46
C SER A 43 8.72 -11.17 0.84
N TRP A 44 8.79 -10.87 2.13
CA TRP A 44 9.49 -9.68 2.61
C TRP A 44 10.98 -9.71 2.26
N THR A 45 11.43 -8.69 1.55
CA THR A 45 12.85 -8.37 1.45
C THR A 45 13.18 -7.29 2.47
N ARG A 46 14.01 -7.63 3.47
CA ARG A 46 14.55 -6.67 4.42
C ARG A 46 15.96 -6.29 3.97
N GLU A 47 16.12 -5.05 3.51
CA GLU A 47 17.44 -4.52 3.16
C GLU A 47 17.78 -3.34 4.08
N PRO A 48 18.74 -3.49 5.00
CA PRO A 48 19.34 -2.32 5.65
C PRO A 48 20.10 -1.53 4.59
N ARG A 49 19.61 -0.34 4.23
CA ARG A 49 20.24 0.52 3.21
C ARG A 49 20.81 1.77 3.87
N PRO A 50 21.97 2.28 3.41
CA PRO A 50 22.53 3.54 3.91
C PRO A 50 21.51 4.68 3.84
N LEU A 51 21.57 5.66 4.76
CA LEU A 51 20.66 6.81 4.72
C LEU A 51 20.85 7.61 3.41
N GLU A 52 22.06 7.56 2.83
CA GLU A 52 22.37 8.13 1.53
C GLU A 52 21.76 7.33 0.36
N ALA A 53 21.57 6.01 0.50
CA ALA A 53 20.87 5.21 -0.51
C ALA A 53 19.36 5.55 -0.52
N LEU A 54 18.79 5.86 0.64
CA LEU A 54 17.48 6.49 0.68
C LEU A 54 17.52 7.87 -0.02
N ALA A 55 18.62 8.62 -0.04
CA ALA A 55 18.65 10.00 -0.56
C ALA A 55 18.36 10.14 -2.07
N GLU A 56 18.51 9.09 -2.87
CA GLU A 56 18.11 9.06 -4.29
C GLU A 56 16.76 8.35 -4.52
N GLU A 57 16.06 7.95 -3.45
CA GLU A 57 14.98 6.96 -3.50
C GLU A 57 13.59 7.58 -3.27
N VAL A 58 12.59 6.97 -3.90
CA VAL A 58 11.16 7.25 -3.68
C VAL A 58 10.66 6.35 -2.54
N VAL A 59 10.27 6.93 -1.41
CA VAL A 59 9.77 6.20 -0.23
C VAL A 59 8.42 5.55 -0.57
N CYS A 60 8.32 4.24 -0.28
CA CYS A 60 7.18 3.41 -0.66
C CYS A 60 6.80 3.49 -2.16
N GLY A 61 7.74 3.86 -3.04
CA GLY A 61 7.49 3.99 -4.47
C GLY A 61 6.60 5.18 -4.89
N VAL A 62 6.14 6.03 -3.96
CA VAL A 62 5.28 7.19 -4.27
C VAL A 62 5.71 8.52 -3.66
N PHE A 63 6.43 8.50 -2.54
CA PHE A 63 6.83 9.71 -1.84
C PHE A 63 8.25 10.13 -2.21
N SER A 64 8.38 11.26 -2.91
CA SER A 64 9.66 11.94 -3.08
C SER A 64 10.19 12.38 -1.71
N LYS A 65 11.42 12.03 -1.37
CA LYS A 65 12.05 12.51 -0.14
C LYS A 65 12.24 14.02 -0.12
N ASN A 66 12.50 14.61 -1.29
CA ASN A 66 12.62 16.07 -1.39
C ASN A 66 11.28 16.71 -1.05
N ASP A 67 10.17 16.12 -1.49
CA ASP A 67 8.84 16.66 -1.22
C ASP A 67 8.48 16.46 0.25
N LEU A 68 8.78 15.29 0.83
CA LEU A 68 8.66 15.06 2.27
C LEU A 68 9.49 16.06 3.11
N ALA A 69 10.73 16.32 2.71
CA ALA A 69 11.59 17.27 3.41
C ALA A 69 11.14 18.73 3.21
N GLN A 70 10.75 19.09 1.99
CA GLN A 70 10.38 20.46 1.64
C GLN A 70 9.02 20.87 2.20
N HIS A 71 8.02 19.99 2.12
CA HIS A 71 6.66 20.30 2.52
C HIS A 71 6.36 19.97 3.99
N LEU A 72 7.09 19.02 4.58
CA LEU A 72 6.84 18.55 5.93
C LEU A 72 8.07 18.67 6.86
N GLY A 73 9.27 18.94 6.33
CA GLY A 73 10.49 18.80 7.14
C GLY A 73 10.75 17.34 7.56
N TYR A 74 10.18 16.39 6.82
CA TYR A 74 10.13 14.97 7.19
C TYR A 74 11.29 14.19 6.60
N GLN A 75 12.05 13.51 7.44
CA GLN A 75 13.13 12.60 7.03
C GLN A 75 12.77 11.18 7.47
N ALA A 76 12.53 10.29 6.50
CA ALA A 76 12.23 8.89 6.78
C ALA A 76 13.49 8.13 7.24
N SER A 77 13.38 7.37 8.32
CA SER A 77 14.39 6.38 8.73
C SER A 77 14.00 4.96 8.40
N TYR A 78 12.71 4.70 8.30
CA TYR A 78 12.18 3.39 8.03
C TYR A 78 10.94 3.52 7.17
N TYR A 79 10.78 2.59 6.24
CA TYR A 79 9.48 2.36 5.63
C TYR A 79 9.23 0.88 5.40
N ARG A 80 7.95 0.54 5.42
CA ARG A 80 7.42 -0.75 4.99
C ARG A 80 6.42 -0.54 3.89
N LEU A 81 6.65 -1.17 2.74
CA LEU A 81 5.74 -1.19 1.61
C LEU A 81 5.23 -2.60 1.41
N ARG A 82 3.92 -2.74 1.21
CA ARG A 82 3.35 -3.97 0.68
C ARG A 82 2.28 -3.66 -0.33
N THR A 83 2.40 -4.26 -1.51
CA THR A 83 1.37 -4.23 -2.53
C THR A 83 1.02 -5.66 -2.89
N SER A 84 -0.24 -5.89 -3.24
CA SER A 84 -0.54 -7.08 -4.01
C SER A 84 -1.75 -6.80 -4.89
N PRO A 85 -1.69 -7.25 -6.16
CA PRO A 85 -2.89 -7.36 -6.93
C PRO A 85 -3.69 -8.42 -6.21
N ALA A 86 -4.90 -8.10 -5.77
CA ALA A 86 -5.64 -9.14 -5.08
C ALA A 86 -5.99 -10.26 -6.04
N GLY A 87 -5.93 -11.48 -5.53
CA GLY A 87 -6.71 -12.56 -6.12
C GLY A 87 -8.19 -12.19 -6.19
N GLN A 88 -8.96 -12.95 -6.96
CA GLN A 88 -10.32 -12.66 -7.46
C GLN A 88 -11.38 -12.08 -6.49
N LEU A 89 -11.14 -11.99 -5.18
CA LEU A 89 -12.14 -11.62 -4.16
C LEU A 89 -11.76 -10.44 -3.24
N ARG A 90 -10.57 -9.83 -3.35
CA ARG A 90 -10.14 -8.78 -2.39
C ARG A 90 -9.78 -7.41 -2.95
N GLY A 91 -9.72 -7.25 -4.27
CA GLY A 91 -9.32 -5.99 -4.92
C GLY A 91 -7.88 -5.56 -4.65
N ASP A 92 -7.26 -4.85 -5.59
CA ASP A 92 -5.87 -4.41 -5.46
C ASP A 92 -5.64 -3.64 -4.16
N TRP A 93 -4.51 -3.89 -3.50
CA TRP A 93 -4.24 -3.22 -2.23
C TRP A 93 -2.80 -2.75 -2.11
N TYR A 94 -2.65 -1.65 -1.38
CA TYR A 94 -1.38 -1.01 -1.10
C TYR A 94 -1.37 -0.57 0.37
N LEU A 95 -0.27 -0.86 1.05
CA LEU A 95 0.00 -0.43 2.41
C LEU A 95 1.42 0.14 2.47
N CYS A 96 1.53 1.37 2.94
CA CYS A 96 2.80 2.00 3.25
C CYS A 96 2.77 2.51 4.68
N LEU A 97 3.85 2.28 5.41
CA LEU A 97 4.12 2.88 6.70
C LEU A 97 5.51 3.50 6.65
N VAL A 98 5.63 4.75 7.07
CA VAL A 98 6.89 5.50 7.10
C VAL A 98 7.09 6.03 8.51
N GLU A 99 8.27 5.76 9.08
CA GLU A 99 8.68 6.29 10.38
C GLU A 99 9.76 7.37 10.22
N PRO A 100 9.74 8.40 11.07
CA PRO A 100 10.70 9.48 10.99
C PRO A 100 12.06 9.08 11.59
N PHE A 101 13.13 9.73 11.17
CA PHE A 101 14.48 9.51 11.70
C PHE A 101 14.67 10.03 13.11
N GLU A 102 14.05 11.16 13.43
CA GLU A 102 13.94 11.64 14.81
C GLU A 102 12.46 11.77 15.16
N SER A 103 12.10 11.33 16.37
CA SER A 103 10.79 11.59 16.96
C SER A 103 10.69 13.08 17.31
N GLY A 104 10.44 13.91 16.29
CA GLY A 104 10.22 15.33 16.41
C GLY A 104 8.73 15.68 16.48
N ASN A 105 8.34 16.75 15.79
CA ASN A 105 6.94 17.17 15.71
C ASN A 105 6.06 16.28 14.81
N LEU A 106 6.67 15.51 13.91
CA LEU A 106 5.98 14.58 13.01
C LEU A 106 6.30 13.15 13.43
N GLY A 107 5.27 12.30 13.39
CA GLY A 107 5.32 10.88 13.74
C GLY A 107 5.17 9.99 12.50
N THR A 108 4.42 8.92 12.62
CA THR A 108 4.25 7.94 11.54
C THR A 108 3.36 8.52 10.43
N ILE A 109 3.74 8.26 9.18
CA ILE A 109 2.84 8.41 8.03
C ILE A 109 2.38 7.02 7.61
N THR A 110 1.06 6.79 7.59
CA THR A 110 0.47 5.53 7.13
C THR A 110 -0.42 5.78 5.94
N VAL A 111 -0.37 4.92 4.93
CA VAL A 111 -1.23 4.97 3.75
C VAL A 111 -1.77 3.58 3.48
N ASN A 112 -3.09 3.48 3.33
CA ASN A 112 -3.80 2.26 2.96
C ASN A 112 -4.68 2.56 1.76
N TYR A 113 -4.61 1.72 0.74
CA TYR A 113 -5.50 1.73 -0.42
C TYR A 113 -6.10 0.35 -0.60
N SER A 114 -7.43 0.28 -0.73
CA SER A 114 -8.14 -0.98 -0.93
C SER A 114 -9.51 -0.76 -1.57
N LEU A 115 -10.15 -1.86 -1.99
CA LEU A 115 -11.53 -1.84 -2.50
C LEU A 115 -12.58 -1.65 -1.38
N PHE A 116 -12.16 -1.74 -0.11
CA PHE A 116 -13.04 -1.52 1.02
C PHE A 116 -13.13 -0.02 1.32
N ASP A 117 -14.33 0.41 1.68
CA ASP A 117 -14.64 1.79 2.05
C ASP A 117 -14.47 2.06 3.56
N ASP A 118 -13.95 1.08 4.29
CA ASP A 118 -13.54 1.19 5.69
C ASP A 118 -12.43 2.23 5.86
N ILE A 119 -12.67 3.21 6.74
CA ILE A 119 -11.71 4.24 7.10
C ILE A 119 -11.06 3.85 8.42
N TRP A 120 -9.77 3.53 8.37
CA TRP A 120 -9.05 3.18 9.60
C TRP A 120 -8.62 4.43 10.36
N VAL A 121 -9.23 4.63 11.53
CA VAL A 121 -8.86 5.66 12.51
C VAL A 121 -8.55 4.94 13.84
N PRO A 122 -7.31 4.96 14.35
CA PRO A 122 -6.90 4.20 15.54
C PRO A 122 -7.76 4.41 16.79
N GLU A 123 -8.22 5.63 17.01
CA GLU A 123 -9.04 6.02 18.16
C GLU A 123 -10.48 6.41 17.77
N GLY A 124 -10.86 6.19 16.51
CA GLY A 124 -12.15 6.57 15.95
C GLY A 124 -13.19 5.45 15.94
N ASP A 125 -14.30 5.69 15.25
CA ASP A 125 -15.34 4.70 15.02
C ASP A 125 -14.81 3.55 14.15
N PRO A 126 -14.75 2.30 14.64
CA PRO A 126 -14.26 1.16 13.87
C PRO A 126 -15.13 0.81 12.67
N ASP A 127 -16.37 1.30 12.62
CA ASP A 127 -17.30 1.09 11.51
C ASP A 127 -17.37 2.30 10.56
N LEU A 128 -16.47 3.29 10.72
CA LEU A 128 -16.45 4.48 9.89
C LEU A 128 -16.24 4.12 8.42
N ARG A 129 -17.18 4.56 7.58
CA ARG A 129 -17.13 4.46 6.12
C ARG A 129 -16.84 5.81 5.50
N PHE A 130 -16.33 5.81 4.27
CA PHE A 130 -16.01 7.02 3.52
C PHE A 130 -17.17 8.06 3.52
N ASP A 131 -18.39 7.62 3.21
CA ASP A 131 -19.57 8.52 3.17
C ASP A 131 -20.01 9.02 4.56
N GLY A 132 -19.52 8.40 5.63
CA GLY A 132 -19.81 8.78 7.02
C GLY A 132 -18.86 9.83 7.59
N ILE A 133 -17.74 10.13 6.93
CA ILE A 133 -16.66 10.99 7.47
C ILE A 133 -17.19 12.35 7.93
N SER A 134 -17.96 13.05 7.08
CA SER A 134 -18.46 14.39 7.43
C SER A 134 -19.46 14.39 8.59
N ALA A 135 -20.16 13.28 8.80
CA ALA A 135 -21.10 13.13 9.91
C ALA A 135 -20.37 12.78 11.21
N ALA A 136 -19.31 11.98 11.13
CA ALA A 136 -18.46 11.60 12.26
C ALA A 136 -17.60 12.77 12.77
N TYR A 137 -17.16 13.65 11.87
CA TYR A 137 -16.29 14.80 12.17
C TYR A 137 -16.94 16.13 11.74
N PRO A 138 -18.08 16.51 12.36
CA PRO A 138 -18.85 17.66 11.93
C PRO A 138 -18.10 18.97 12.15
N GLY A 139 -17.89 19.74 11.07
CA GLY A 139 -17.19 21.03 11.10
C GLY A 139 -15.66 20.92 11.05
N GLU A 140 -15.11 19.72 11.23
CA GLU A 140 -13.67 19.45 11.12
C GLU A 140 -13.32 18.82 9.77
N ALA A 141 -14.15 17.89 9.28
CA ALA A 141 -13.99 17.31 7.95
C ALA A 141 -14.34 18.32 6.85
N GLN A 142 -13.37 18.57 5.97
CA GLN A 142 -13.50 19.46 4.84
C GLN A 142 -13.35 18.67 3.54
N PRO A 143 -14.15 19.00 2.51
CA PRO A 143 -14.00 18.38 1.21
C PRO A 143 -12.63 18.73 0.64
N LEU A 144 -11.93 17.71 0.16
CA LEU A 144 -10.62 17.82 -0.47
C LEU A 144 -10.79 17.65 -1.97
N VAL A 145 -10.21 18.57 -2.74
CA VAL A 145 -10.23 18.56 -4.21
C VAL A 145 -8.80 18.74 -4.69
N PHE A 146 -8.32 17.78 -5.47
CA PHE A 146 -7.04 17.87 -6.15
C PHE A 146 -7.25 18.23 -7.62
N GLY A 147 -6.32 19.01 -8.18
CA GLY A 147 -6.43 19.47 -9.56
C GLY A 147 -6.00 18.41 -10.58
N THR A 148 -5.22 17.43 -10.14
CA THR A 148 -4.53 16.48 -11.01
C THR A 148 -5.02 15.04 -10.89
N VAL A 149 -5.86 14.74 -9.89
CA VAL A 149 -6.36 13.38 -9.62
C VAL A 149 -7.89 13.39 -9.57
N GLU A 150 -8.51 12.50 -10.33
CA GLU A 150 -9.97 12.33 -10.30
C GLU A 150 -10.42 11.59 -9.04
N GLY A 151 -11.56 12.01 -8.51
CA GLY A 151 -12.17 11.44 -7.33
C GLY A 151 -12.74 12.53 -6.43
N GLU A 152 -13.02 12.12 -5.20
CA GLU A 152 -13.46 13.01 -4.14
C GLU A 152 -12.75 12.62 -2.86
N GLY A 153 -12.55 13.59 -1.98
CA GLY A 153 -11.84 13.32 -0.74
C GLY A 153 -12.30 14.17 0.42
N TRP A 154 -11.76 13.80 1.57
CA TRP A 154 -11.92 14.50 2.82
C TRP A 154 -10.55 14.72 3.44
N VAL A 155 -10.39 15.88 4.08
CA VAL A 155 -9.29 16.13 5.00
C VAL A 155 -9.89 16.52 6.35
N TRP A 156 -9.34 15.96 7.42
CA TRP A 156 -9.73 16.32 8.77
C TRP A 156 -8.55 16.11 9.72
N VAL A 157 -8.70 16.60 10.94
CA VAL A 157 -7.77 16.39 12.03
C VAL A 157 -8.54 15.74 13.16
N ASP A 158 -7.98 14.70 13.76
CA ASP A 158 -8.49 14.13 14.99
C ASP A 158 -7.32 14.03 15.98
N TYR A 159 -7.46 14.75 17.10
CA TYR A 159 -6.44 14.91 18.13
C TYR A 159 -5.05 15.35 17.62
N ARG A 160 -4.17 14.38 17.35
CA ARG A 160 -2.77 14.58 16.94
C ARG A 160 -2.48 14.00 15.56
N THR A 161 -3.52 13.76 14.76
CA THR A 161 -3.37 13.10 13.48
C THR A 161 -4.15 13.85 12.42
N ALA A 162 -3.48 14.20 11.33
CA ALA A 162 -4.12 14.69 10.12
C ALA A 162 -4.47 13.49 9.24
N TYR A 163 -5.69 13.47 8.68
CA TYR A 163 -6.16 12.41 7.82
C TYR A 163 -6.51 12.95 6.44
N VAL A 164 -6.25 12.13 5.43
CA VAL A 164 -6.73 12.30 4.07
C VAL A 164 -7.45 11.02 3.68
N ALA A 165 -8.71 11.13 3.26
CA ALA A 165 -9.42 10.05 2.59
C ALA A 165 -9.67 10.45 1.13
N TRP A 166 -9.52 9.51 0.21
CA TRP A 166 -9.76 9.71 -1.21
C TRP A 166 -10.51 8.53 -1.81
N ARG A 167 -11.64 8.78 -2.45
CA ARG A 167 -12.41 7.78 -3.20
C ARG A 167 -12.20 7.99 -4.69
N TYR A 168 -11.69 6.96 -5.34
CA TYR A 168 -11.47 6.95 -6.79
C TYR A 168 -12.78 6.62 -7.53
N PRO A 169 -12.92 7.03 -8.82
CA PRO A 169 -14.07 6.67 -9.64
C PRO A 169 -14.30 5.15 -9.79
N THR A 170 -13.25 4.34 -9.57
CA THR A 170 -13.29 2.88 -9.59
C THR A 170 -13.95 2.27 -8.34
N GLY A 171 -14.23 3.07 -7.31
CA GLY A 171 -14.78 2.63 -6.03
C GLY A 171 -13.73 2.26 -4.98
N TYR A 172 -12.45 2.24 -5.34
CA TYR A 172 -11.37 2.08 -4.36
C TYR A 172 -11.28 3.31 -3.46
N VAL A 173 -10.85 3.08 -2.22
CA VAL A 173 -10.62 4.13 -1.23
C VAL A 173 -9.18 4.08 -0.76
N LEU A 174 -8.57 5.26 -0.66
CA LEU A 174 -7.32 5.47 0.04
C LEU A 174 -7.57 6.23 1.34
N THR A 175 -6.95 5.77 2.42
CA THR A 175 -6.84 6.51 3.68
C THR A 175 -5.37 6.73 3.99
N ALA A 176 -4.99 7.97 4.27
CA ALA A 176 -3.67 8.33 4.73
C ALA A 176 -3.77 9.08 6.06
N SER A 177 -2.84 8.82 6.96
CA SER A 177 -2.71 9.51 8.23
C SER A 177 -1.29 10.00 8.44
N MET A 178 -1.16 11.17 9.06
CA MET A 178 0.11 11.73 9.51
C MET A 178 -0.02 12.10 10.98
N GLU A 179 0.72 11.39 11.82
CA GLU A 179 0.78 11.66 13.26
C GLU A 179 1.69 12.86 13.53
N THR A 180 1.38 13.60 14.59
CA THR A 180 2.15 14.73 15.07
C THR A 180 2.26 14.72 16.60
N ALA A 181 3.25 15.40 17.17
CA ALA A 181 3.45 15.43 18.62
C ALA A 181 2.34 16.22 19.37
N THR A 182 1.77 17.21 18.68
CA THR A 182 0.65 18.06 19.13
C THR A 182 -0.37 18.18 17.99
N ALA A 183 -1.47 18.91 18.15
CA ALA A 183 -2.43 19.09 17.06
C ALA A 183 -1.75 19.64 15.78
N PRO A 184 -1.96 19.03 14.59
CA PRO A 184 -1.37 19.48 13.35
C PRO A 184 -1.65 20.96 13.05
N THR A 185 -0.63 21.70 12.64
CA THR A 185 -0.80 23.09 12.18
C THR A 185 -1.38 23.13 10.77
N ALA A 186 -1.96 24.27 10.38
CA ALA A 186 -2.44 24.48 9.01
C ALA A 186 -1.34 24.27 7.96
N GLU A 187 -0.10 24.63 8.27
CA GLU A 187 1.07 24.40 7.41
C GLU A 187 1.38 22.92 7.26
N GLN A 188 1.35 22.15 8.35
CA GLN A 188 1.55 20.70 8.31
C GLN A 188 0.45 19.99 7.52
N ILE A 189 -0.81 20.41 7.69
CA ILE A 189 -1.95 19.86 6.94
C ILE A 189 -1.80 20.16 5.45
N ALA A 190 -1.44 21.40 5.08
CA ALA A 190 -1.23 21.78 3.69
C ALA A 190 -0.02 21.04 3.08
N GLY A 191 1.07 20.89 3.82
CA GLY A 191 2.23 20.10 3.40
C GLY A 191 1.88 18.64 3.19
N PHE A 192 1.03 18.07 4.05
CA PHE A 192 0.57 16.69 3.92
C PHE A 192 -0.28 16.50 2.67
N GLN A 193 -1.22 17.41 2.40
CA GLN A 193 -2.00 17.38 1.15
C GLN A 193 -1.09 17.50 -0.09
N ALA A 194 -0.07 18.36 -0.05
CA ALA A 194 0.86 18.55 -1.15
C ALA A 194 1.68 17.29 -1.48
N VAL A 195 2.13 16.53 -0.49
CA VAL A 195 2.83 15.26 -0.73
C VAL A 195 1.87 14.12 -1.12
N MET A 196 0.60 14.20 -0.72
CA MET A 196 -0.41 13.20 -1.05
C MET A 196 -0.91 13.31 -2.50
N GLU A 197 -1.12 14.53 -3.03
CA GLU A 197 -1.63 14.71 -4.40
C GLU A 197 -0.86 13.89 -5.47
N PRO A 198 0.48 13.97 -5.57
CA PRO A 198 1.21 13.16 -6.54
C PRO A 198 1.21 11.67 -6.20
N ALA A 199 1.12 11.29 -4.92
CA ALA A 199 1.04 9.89 -4.51
C ALA A 199 -0.29 9.25 -4.92
N LEU A 200 -1.40 9.97 -4.79
CA LEU A 200 -2.74 9.50 -5.20
C LEU A 200 -2.79 9.09 -6.68
N GLY A 201 -2.08 9.80 -7.56
CA GLY A 201 -2.00 9.46 -8.98
C GLY A 201 -1.22 8.17 -9.29
N GLN A 202 -0.32 7.73 -8.40
CA GLN A 202 0.60 6.62 -8.62
C GLN A 202 0.14 5.32 -7.95
N ILE A 203 -0.49 5.41 -6.78
CA ILE A 203 -0.85 4.27 -5.93
C ILE A 203 -1.70 3.22 -6.66
N PRO A 204 -2.76 3.57 -7.43
CA PRO A 204 -3.55 2.55 -8.13
C PRO A 204 -2.72 1.67 -9.07
N GLY A 205 -1.74 2.25 -9.77
CA GLY A 205 -0.84 1.52 -10.67
C GLY A 205 0.12 0.59 -9.92
N LEU A 206 0.63 1.02 -8.77
CA LEU A 206 1.47 0.17 -7.91
C LEU A 206 0.69 -0.97 -7.27
N ALA A 207 -0.55 -0.71 -6.85
CA ALA A 207 -1.43 -1.71 -6.23
C ALA A 207 -1.83 -2.81 -7.21
N GLY A 208 -2.17 -2.46 -8.45
CA GLY A 208 -2.51 -3.41 -9.51
C GLY A 208 -1.31 -4.06 -10.22
N GLY A 209 -0.09 -3.68 -9.85
CA GLY A 209 1.15 -4.24 -10.39
C GLY A 209 1.52 -5.60 -9.78
N PRO A 210 2.73 -6.12 -10.04
CA PRO A 210 3.25 -7.30 -9.35
C PRO A 210 3.26 -7.10 -7.84
N ALA A 211 3.00 -8.17 -7.07
CA ALA A 211 3.07 -8.09 -5.61
C ALA A 211 4.47 -7.66 -5.15
N GLN A 212 4.53 -6.76 -4.18
CA GLN A 212 5.76 -6.24 -3.58
C GLN A 212 5.66 -6.32 -2.05
N ALA A 213 6.78 -6.58 -1.39
CA ALA A 213 6.90 -6.58 0.07
C ALA A 213 8.31 -6.17 0.45
N GLU A 214 8.47 -4.92 0.88
CA GLU A 214 9.76 -4.30 1.15
C GLU A 214 9.79 -3.70 2.57
N GLU A 215 10.90 -3.91 3.27
CA GLU A 215 11.24 -3.20 4.50
C GLU A 215 12.62 -2.57 4.33
N VAL A 216 12.68 -1.24 4.42
CA VAL A 216 13.93 -0.48 4.35
C VAL A 216 14.13 0.29 5.63
N SER A 217 15.32 0.16 6.22
CA SER A 217 15.74 0.88 7.43
C SER A 217 17.04 1.61 7.17
N ALA A 218 17.20 2.77 7.80
CA ALA A 218 18.45 3.50 7.93
C ALA A 218 19.53 2.61 8.59
N PRO A 219 20.82 2.79 8.26
CA PRO A 219 21.90 2.00 8.83
C PRO A 219 22.02 2.31 10.32
N THR A 220 22.10 1.26 11.14
CA THR A 220 22.38 1.40 12.58
C THR A 220 23.89 1.55 12.76
N GLY A 221 24.39 2.79 12.81
CA GLY A 221 25.81 3.05 13.05
C GLY A 221 26.26 4.46 12.70
N VAL A 222 26.15 5.38 13.66
CA VAL A 222 27.08 6.52 13.70
C VAL A 222 28.46 5.92 14.01
N PRO A 223 29.50 6.09 13.18
CA PRO A 223 30.84 5.74 13.61
C PRO A 223 31.19 6.65 14.79
N THR A 224 31.33 6.06 15.97
CA THR A 224 32.00 6.69 17.11
C THR A 224 33.30 7.31 16.59
N PRO A 225 33.56 8.62 16.79
CA PRO A 225 34.83 9.18 16.36
C PRO A 225 35.93 8.37 17.03
N SER A 226 36.77 7.75 16.20
CA SER A 226 37.92 6.99 16.65
C SER A 226 38.72 7.88 17.60
N SER A 227 38.85 7.44 18.86
CA SER A 227 39.79 8.05 19.78
C SER A 227 41.19 7.84 19.19
N THR A 228 41.62 8.83 18.43
CA THR A 228 43.01 8.98 18.02
C THR A 228 43.79 9.04 19.32
N GLY A 229 44.60 8.01 19.56
CA GLY A 229 45.39 7.88 20.78
C GLY A 229 46.27 9.09 20.97
N SER A 230 45.95 9.90 21.99
CA SER A 230 46.89 10.83 22.56
C SER A 230 47.94 10.02 23.31
N SER A 231 49.17 10.11 22.81
CA SER A 231 50.36 9.59 23.45
C SER A 231 50.54 10.24 24.82
N GLU A 232 50.66 9.45 25.88
CA GLU A 232 51.22 9.91 27.15
C GLU A 232 52.40 8.98 27.49
N SER A 233 53.60 9.49 27.27
CA SER A 233 54.85 8.85 27.70
C SER A 233 55.17 9.36 29.10
N THR A 234 55.11 8.46 30.07
CA THR A 234 55.48 8.69 31.47
C THR A 234 56.98 8.99 31.59
N PRO A 235 57.42 9.99 32.38
CA PRO A 235 58.79 10.04 32.88
C PRO A 235 58.91 9.25 34.20
N THR A 236 59.82 8.28 34.22
CA THR A 236 60.23 7.52 35.41
C THR A 236 61.27 8.35 36.21
N PRO A 237 61.30 8.27 37.55
CA PRO A 237 62.15 9.08 38.44
C PRO A 237 63.67 8.92 38.26
#